data_AF-A0A7S2YGG2-F1
#
_entry.id   AF-A0A7S2YGG2-F1
#
_cell.length_a   1.000
_cell.length_b   1.000
_cell.length_c   1.000
_cell.angle_alpha   90.00
_cell.angle_beta   90.00
_cell.angle_gamma   90.00
#
_symmetry.space_group_name_H-M   'P 1'
#
loop_
_entity.id
_entity.type
_entity.pdbx_description
1 polymer ?
#
loop_
_entity_poly.entity_id
_entity_poly.type
_entity_poly.pdbx_seq_one_letter_code
_entity_poly.pdbx_strand_id
1 'polypeptide(L)'
;EAGPQFATKHATYSGYTCYTGTCQHVPSDISEVAYKVFLGQEQYLGCTDTGNGWQHWWAFLPDPPGETDTDELMLDRLKREFRDWSPEIMDLFDATNPSVVRRRDLFDRPPLFQ
;
A
#
# COMPACT_ATOMS: atom_id res chain seq x y z
N GLU A 1 -8.79 -1.52 -28.45
CA GLU A 1 -9.09 -2.22 -27.18
C GLU A 1 -8.71 -1.30 -26.02
N ALA A 2 -9.49 -1.25 -24.94
CA ALA A 2 -9.24 -0.38 -23.78
C ALA A 2 -9.55 -1.15 -22.48
N GLY A 3 -8.92 -0.75 -21.37
CA GLY A 3 -9.14 -1.35 -20.05
C GLY A 3 -7.93 -2.10 -19.48
N PRO A 4 -8.05 -2.69 -18.27
CA PRO A 4 -6.95 -3.34 -17.55
C PRO A 4 -6.23 -4.44 -18.36
N GLN A 5 -6.96 -5.19 -19.18
CA GLN A 5 -6.41 -6.23 -20.05
C GLN A 5 -5.55 -5.68 -21.20
N PHE A 6 -5.92 -4.52 -21.77
CA PHE A 6 -5.07 -3.82 -22.75
C PHE A 6 -3.85 -3.24 -22.05
N ALA A 7 -4.01 -2.79 -20.80
CA ALA A 7 -2.95 -2.13 -20.06
C ALA A 7 -1.80 -3.07 -19.67
N THR A 8 -2.08 -4.36 -19.44
CA THR A 8 -1.10 -5.39 -19.05
C THR A 8 -0.39 -6.04 -20.24
N LYS A 9 -0.98 -6.05 -21.45
CA LYS A 9 -0.38 -6.66 -22.65
C LYS A 9 0.98 -6.08 -23.06
N HIS A 10 1.23 -4.81 -22.71
CA HIS A 10 2.47 -4.08 -23.03
C HIS A 10 3.18 -3.57 -21.78
N ALA A 11 2.91 -4.17 -20.62
CA ALA A 11 3.51 -3.79 -19.36
C ALA A 11 4.18 -4.99 -18.69
N THR A 12 5.24 -4.72 -17.94
CA THR A 12 6.02 -5.73 -17.20
C THR A 12 5.71 -5.59 -15.74
N TYR A 13 5.44 -6.70 -15.04
CA TYR A 13 5.24 -6.66 -13.60
C TYR A 13 6.49 -6.13 -12.91
N SER A 14 6.34 -5.15 -12.02
CA SER A 14 7.45 -4.47 -11.34
C SER A 14 8.13 -5.34 -10.27
N GLY A 15 7.53 -6.48 -9.91
CA GLY A 15 7.93 -7.28 -8.76
C GLY A 15 7.20 -6.93 -7.47
N TYR A 16 6.30 -5.93 -7.49
CA TYR A 16 5.58 -5.47 -6.31
C TYR A 16 4.07 -5.37 -6.48
N THR A 17 3.37 -5.75 -5.41
CA THR A 17 1.95 -5.48 -5.19
C THR A 17 1.81 -4.35 -4.18
N CYS A 18 0.94 -3.39 -4.50
CA CYS A 18 0.62 -2.26 -3.64
C CYS A 18 -0.70 -2.52 -2.90
N TYR A 19 -0.65 -2.38 -1.58
CA TYR A 19 -1.79 -2.32 -0.70
C TYR A 19 -2.02 -0.89 -0.27
N THR A 20 -3.26 -0.40 -0.34
CA THR A 20 -3.61 0.97 0.07
C THR A 20 -4.80 0.98 1.00
N GLY A 21 -4.83 1.92 1.93
CA GLY A 21 -5.98 2.16 2.79
C GLY A 21 -6.08 3.60 3.26
N THR A 22 -7.25 3.96 3.76
CA THR A 22 -7.50 5.23 4.43
C THR A 22 -8.08 5.01 5.81
N CYS A 23 -7.73 5.88 6.75
CA CYS A 23 -8.22 5.81 8.13
C CYS A 23 -8.34 7.19 8.74
N GLN A 24 -9.17 7.31 9.79
CA GLN A 24 -9.17 8.48 10.66
C GLN A 24 -8.16 8.23 11.78
N HIS A 25 -6.99 8.86 11.66
CA HIS A 25 -5.91 8.75 12.62
C HIS A 25 -5.07 10.03 12.57
N VAL A 26 -4.75 10.60 13.73
CA VAL A 26 -3.91 11.80 13.83
C VAL A 26 -2.62 11.41 14.54
N PRO A 27 -1.48 11.29 13.82
CA PRO A 27 -0.19 11.05 14.42
C PRO A 27 0.17 12.13 15.45
N SER A 28 0.89 11.76 16.51
CA SER A 28 1.24 12.70 17.58
C SER A 28 2.14 13.85 17.13
N ASP A 29 2.92 13.64 16.07
CA ASP A 29 3.87 14.58 15.47
C ASP A 29 3.32 15.28 14.21
N ILE A 30 2.00 15.27 14.01
CA ILE A 30 1.35 15.82 12.80
C ILE A 30 1.67 17.30 12.53
N SER A 31 2.01 18.08 13.57
CA SER A 31 2.42 19.48 13.43
C SER A 31 3.78 19.66 12.77
N GLU A 32 4.58 18.61 12.71
CA GLU A 32 5.96 18.62 12.20
C GLU A 32 6.11 17.75 10.95
N VAL A 33 5.43 16.60 10.91
CA VAL A 33 5.60 15.58 9.86
C VAL A 33 4.26 15.18 9.26
N ALA A 34 4.02 15.60 8.02
CA ALA A 34 2.80 15.26 7.26
C ALA A 34 2.96 14.00 6.39
N TYR A 35 4.19 13.56 6.10
CA TYR A 35 4.49 12.46 5.18
C TYR A 35 5.63 11.62 5.74
N LYS A 36 5.42 10.30 5.89
CA LYS A 36 6.42 9.35 6.41
C LYS A 36 6.63 8.21 5.43
N VAL A 37 7.87 7.72 5.37
CA VAL A 37 8.25 6.53 4.60
C VAL A 37 9.08 5.63 5.50
N PHE A 38 8.66 4.38 5.58
CA PHE A 38 9.33 3.30 6.27
C PHE A 38 9.92 2.36 5.23
N LEU A 39 11.21 2.05 5.37
CA LEU A 39 11.96 1.21 4.43
C LEU A 39 12.43 -0.06 5.14
N GLY A 40 12.18 -1.20 4.52
CA GLY A 40 12.64 -2.51 4.95
C GLY A 40 13.21 -3.30 3.77
N GLN A 41 13.62 -4.54 4.04
CA GLN A 41 14.15 -5.43 3.00
C GLN A 41 13.03 -5.79 2.02
N GLU A 42 13.12 -5.31 0.77
CA GLU A 42 12.13 -5.56 -0.29
C GLU A 42 10.69 -5.17 0.10
N GLN A 43 10.56 -4.25 1.05
CA GLN A 43 9.28 -3.80 1.58
C GLN A 43 9.38 -2.32 1.86
N TYR A 44 8.32 -1.57 1.55
CA TYR A 44 8.26 -0.17 1.95
C TYR A 44 6.83 0.26 2.16
N LEU A 45 6.63 1.13 3.14
CA LEU A 45 5.33 1.66 3.51
C LEU A 45 5.43 3.18 3.59
N GLY A 46 4.50 3.88 2.95
CA GLY A 46 4.35 5.32 3.10
C GLY A 46 2.99 5.67 3.67
N CYS A 47 2.94 6.76 4.41
CA CYS A 47 1.69 7.36 4.85
C CYS A 47 1.76 8.88 4.76
N THR A 48 0.60 9.50 4.55
CA THR A 48 0.47 10.94 4.42
C THR A 48 -0.83 11.43 5.03
N ASP A 49 -0.75 12.59 5.67
CA ASP A 49 -1.93 13.36 6.03
C ASP A 49 -2.69 13.78 4.78
N THR A 50 -4.01 13.66 4.84
CA THR A 50 -4.93 14.09 3.80
C THR A 50 -5.92 15.15 4.30
N GLY A 51 -5.67 15.68 5.50
CA GLY A 51 -6.47 16.70 6.16
C GLY A 51 -7.67 16.15 6.94
N ASN A 52 -8.21 16.97 7.85
CA ASN A 52 -9.37 16.62 8.69
C ASN A 52 -9.19 15.31 9.49
N GLY A 53 -7.95 15.02 9.90
CA GLY A 53 -7.59 13.81 10.66
C GLY A 53 -7.62 12.52 9.85
N TRP A 54 -7.62 12.61 8.51
CA TRP A 54 -7.53 11.45 7.63
C TRP A 54 -6.09 11.18 7.19
N GLN A 55 -5.71 9.91 7.24
CA GLN A 55 -4.46 9.40 6.70
C GLN A 55 -4.74 8.53 5.48
N HIS A 56 -3.89 8.65 4.47
CA HIS A 56 -3.77 7.69 3.39
C HIS A 56 -2.43 6.98 3.52
N TRP A 57 -2.44 5.66 3.42
CA TRP A 57 -1.23 4.84 3.48
C TRP A 57 -1.16 3.87 2.32
N TRP A 58 0.05 3.48 1.96
CA TRP A 58 0.34 2.45 0.99
C TRP A 58 1.52 1.59 1.45
N ALA A 59 1.44 0.29 1.19
CA ALA A 59 2.47 -0.68 1.49
C ALA A 59 2.78 -1.49 0.23
N PHE A 60 4.06 -1.70 -0.06
CA PHE A 60 4.52 -2.49 -1.19
C PHE A 60 5.15 -3.78 -0.67
N LEU A 61 4.66 -4.90 -1.16
CA LEU A 61 5.15 -6.24 -0.85
C LEU A 61 5.53 -6.98 -2.15
N PRO A 62 6.54 -7.87 -2.13
CA PRO A 62 7.02 -8.58 -3.30
C PRO A 62 6.15 -9.80 -3.63
N ASP A 63 4.83 -9.59 -3.72
CA ASP A 63 3.87 -10.68 -3.94
C ASP A 63 3.82 -11.12 -5.42
N PRO A 64 3.38 -12.34 -5.72
CA PRO A 64 3.06 -12.75 -7.08
C PRO A 64 1.91 -11.93 -7.70
N PRO A 65 1.96 -11.62 -9.00
CA PRO A 65 0.87 -10.92 -9.67
C PRO A 65 -0.36 -11.84 -9.84
N GLY A 66 -1.55 -11.26 -9.79
CA GLY A 66 -2.82 -11.97 -10.00
C GLY A 66 -3.30 -12.79 -8.80
N GLU A 67 -2.58 -12.76 -7.68
CA GLU A 67 -3.05 -13.39 -6.45
C GLU A 67 -4.24 -12.61 -5.89
N THR A 68 -5.33 -13.31 -5.59
CA THR A 68 -6.42 -12.77 -4.79
C THR A 68 -6.17 -13.22 -3.36
N ASP A 69 -6.07 -12.29 -2.42
CA ASP A 69 -5.95 -12.65 -1.01
C ASP A 69 -7.12 -13.59 -0.65
N THR A 70 -6.77 -14.83 -0.32
CA THR A 70 -7.68 -15.93 0.00
C THR A 70 -8.23 -15.72 1.39
N ASP A 71 -9.56 -15.84 1.60
CA ASP A 71 -10.37 -15.89 2.85
C ASP A 71 -9.98 -15.02 4.08
N GLU A 72 -8.69 -14.86 4.40
CA GLU A 72 -8.09 -13.87 5.29
C GLU A 72 -8.31 -12.43 4.80
N LEU A 73 -8.65 -11.54 5.74
CA LEU A 73 -8.72 -10.11 5.47
C LEU A 73 -7.31 -9.59 5.17
N MET A 74 -7.13 -8.89 4.04
CA MET A 74 -5.86 -8.27 3.64
C MET A 74 -5.15 -7.54 4.78
N LEU A 75 -5.93 -6.86 5.64
CA LEU A 75 -5.41 -6.10 6.77
C LEU A 75 -4.77 -6.98 7.86
N ASP A 76 -5.31 -8.16 8.12
CA ASP A 76 -4.76 -9.10 9.12
C ASP A 76 -3.41 -9.65 8.66
N ARG A 77 -3.29 -9.96 7.36
CA ARG A 77 -2.01 -10.30 6.73
C ARG A 77 -1.00 -9.16 6.85
N LEU A 78 -1.39 -7.93 6.53
CA LEU A 78 -0.51 -6.76 6.64
C LEU A 78 -0.03 -6.54 8.09
N LYS A 79 -0.91 -6.67 9.08
CA LYS A 79 -0.51 -6.59 10.50
C LYS A 79 0.52 -7.65 10.87
N ARG A 80 0.39 -8.87 10.35
CA ARG A 80 1.40 -9.92 10.56
C ARG A 80 2.73 -9.60 9.90
N GLU A 81 2.71 -9.08 8.67
CA GLU A 81 3.91 -8.75 7.90
C GLU A 81 4.71 -7.61 8.57
N PHE A 82 4.02 -6.56 9.01
CA PHE A 82 4.64 -5.37 9.58
C PHE A 82 4.78 -5.40 11.12
N ARG A 83 4.48 -6.53 11.79
CA ARG A 83 4.37 -6.62 13.26
C ARG A 83 5.59 -6.13 14.05
N ASP A 84 6.79 -6.27 13.49
CA ASP A 84 8.05 -5.93 14.13
C ASP A 84 8.62 -4.58 13.60
N TRP A 85 7.81 -3.82 12.84
CA TRP A 85 8.16 -2.47 12.36
C TRP A 85 7.74 -1.39 13.38
N SER A 86 7.89 -0.12 12.99
CA SER A 86 7.44 1.03 13.79
C SER A 86 5.99 0.84 14.27
N PRO A 87 5.70 1.09 15.57
CA PRO A 87 4.35 0.94 16.11
C PRO A 87 3.33 1.86 15.42
N GLU A 88 3.77 2.98 14.83
CA GLU A 88 2.90 3.90 14.07
C GLU A 88 2.22 3.20 12.87
N ILE A 89 2.84 2.16 12.32
CA ILE A 89 2.23 1.37 11.24
C ILE A 89 1.04 0.57 11.78
N MET A 90 1.17 0.01 12.98
CA MET A 90 0.07 -0.72 13.64
C MET A 90 -1.07 0.23 13.99
N ASP A 91 -0.78 1.45 14.45
CA ASP A 91 -1.80 2.45 14.73
C ASP A 91 -2.65 2.78 13.48
N LEU A 92 -2.00 2.92 12.32
CA LEU A 92 -2.70 3.12 11.04
C LEU A 92 -3.57 1.91 10.67
N PHE A 93 -3.03 0.70 10.82
CA PHE A 93 -3.76 -0.53 10.48
C PHE A 93 -4.92 -0.78 11.43
N ASP A 94 -4.78 -0.52 12.73
CA ASP A 94 -5.84 -0.66 13.72
C ASP A 94 -6.96 0.37 13.51
N ALA A 95 -6.64 1.57 13.02
CA ALA A 95 -7.63 2.58 12.66
C ALA A 95 -8.30 2.35 11.28
N THR A 96 -7.80 1.41 10.46
CA THR A 96 -8.29 1.19 9.10
C THR A 96 -9.45 0.21 9.06
N ASN A 97 -10.54 0.59 8.37
CA ASN A 97 -11.62 -0.35 8.08
C ASN A 97 -11.16 -1.38 7.02
N PRO A 98 -11.21 -2.70 7.28
CA PRO A 98 -10.75 -3.71 6.33
C PRO A 98 -11.40 -3.61 4.94
N SER A 99 -12.66 -3.17 4.87
CA SER A 99 -13.41 -3.05 3.62
C SER A 99 -12.92 -1.94 2.67
N VAL A 100 -12.09 -1.01 3.15
CA VAL A 100 -11.51 0.05 2.32
C VAL A 100 -10.12 -0.29 1.80
N VAL A 101 -9.52 -1.39 2.28
CA VAL A 101 -8.21 -1.83 1.81
C VAL A 101 -8.32 -2.29 0.35
N ARG A 102 -7.35 -1.88 -0.47
CA ARG A 102 -7.27 -2.24 -1.89
C ARG A 102 -5.90 -2.81 -2.22
N ARG A 103 -5.89 -3.91 -2.97
CA ARG A 103 -4.70 -4.53 -3.55
C ARG A 103 -4.60 -4.17 -5.04
N ARG A 104 -3.40 -3.84 -5.52
CA ARG A 104 -3.11 -3.62 -6.95
C ARG A 104 -1.72 -4.11 -7.28
N ASP A 105 -1.62 -4.97 -8.28
CA ASP A 105 -0.33 -5.34 -8.87
C ASP A 105 0.20 -4.16 -9.69
N LEU A 106 1.49 -3.88 -9.58
CA LEU A 106 2.12 -2.75 -10.24
C LEU A 106 2.88 -3.21 -11.47
N PHE A 107 2.64 -2.52 -12.58
CA PHE A 107 3.26 -2.81 -13.86
C PHE A 107 3.91 -1.55 -14.43
N ASP A 108 5.13 -1.73 -14.92
CA ASP A 108 5.90 -0.69 -15.59
C ASP A 108 5.80 -0.84 -17.11
N ARG A 109 6.07 0.25 -17.82
CA ARG A 109 6.16 0.25 -19.28
C ARG A 109 7.50 0.79 -19.73
N PRO A 110 8.06 0.25 -20.81
CA PRO A 110 9.24 0.85 -21.42
C PRO A 110 8.90 2.27 -21.93
N PRO A 111 9.88 3.18 -21.97
CA PRO A 111 9.72 4.49 -22.60
C PRO A 111 9.23 4.38 -24.05
N LEU A 112 8.38 5.33 -24.48
CA LEU A 112 7.85 5.34 -25.85
C LEU A 112 8.85 5.86 -26.90
N PHE A 113 9.92 6.52 -26.47
CA PHE A 113 10.97 7.04 -27.33
C PHE A 113 12.26 6.26 -27.03
N GLN A 114 12.81 5.60 -28.07
CA GLN A 114 14.17 5.06 -28.12
C GLN A 114 15.00 5.90 -29.10
#